data_AF-A0A0S8GBA5-F1
#
_entry.id   AF-A0A0S8GBA5-F1
#
_cell.length_a   1.000
_cell.length_b   1.000
_cell.length_c   1.000
_cell.angle_alpha   90.00
_cell.angle_beta   90.00
_cell.angle_gamma   90.00
#
_symmetry.space_group_name_H-M   'P 1'
#
loop_
_entity.id
_entity.type
_entity.pdbx_description
1 polymer ?
#
loop_
_entity_poly.entity_id
_entity_poly.type
_entity_poly.pdbx_seq_one_letter_code
_entity_poly.pdbx_strand_id
1 'polypeptide(L)'
;MKAIRILLHGFVLAVTNIVSVVVGFGVYHLVGTAGQIAVQVPVAAALTLAAFVVWSLFVRRLARDRLSLRVRDEFAATYLLAIVWSPLIFVPLHYIARGYLTSFGNIVGMWLFQLPANLLALFAAMKVMGMEGGAMARESD
;
A
#
# COMPACT_ATOMS: atom_id res chain seq x y z
N MET A 1 18.37 -8.20 -7.77
CA MET A 1 17.75 -7.25 -6.80
C MET A 1 16.28 -6.91 -7.06
N LYS A 2 15.74 -7.09 -8.28
CA LYS A 2 14.32 -6.82 -8.59
C LYS A 2 13.33 -7.47 -7.61
N ALA A 3 13.51 -8.76 -7.33
CA ALA A 3 12.64 -9.48 -6.39
C ALA A 3 12.59 -8.83 -5.00
N ILE A 4 13.75 -8.44 -4.45
CA ILE A 4 13.83 -7.78 -3.13
C ILE A 4 13.08 -6.44 -3.13
N ARG A 5 13.19 -5.65 -4.21
CA ARG A 5 12.44 -4.39 -4.34
C ARG A 5 10.94 -4.63 -4.29
N ILE A 6 10.46 -5.54 -5.14
CA ILE A 6 9.03 -5.87 -5.23
C ILE A 6 8.53 -6.40 -3.88
N LEU A 7 9.26 -7.34 -3.26
CA LEU A 7 8.92 -7.92 -1.97
C LEU A 7 8.80 -6.86 -0.88
N LEU A 8 9.81 -6.00 -0.76
CA LEU A 8 9.85 -4.93 0.25
C LEU A 8 8.71 -3.93 0.05
N HIS A 9 8.55 -3.39 -1.17
CA HIS A 9 7.52 -2.39 -1.44
C HIS A 9 6.11 -2.96 -1.33
N GLY A 10 5.90 -4.20 -1.76
CA GLY A 10 4.61 -4.88 -1.63
C GLY A 10 4.24 -5.11 -0.17
N PHE A 11 5.21 -5.54 0.65
CA PHE A 11 5.03 -5.71 2.08
C PHE A 11 4.72 -4.38 2.78
N VAL A 12 5.50 -3.34 2.51
CA VAL A 12 5.30 -2.02 3.13
C VAL A 12 3.96 -1.41 2.72
N LEU A 13 3.55 -1.55 1.46
CA LEU A 13 2.24 -1.09 1.01
C LEU A 13 1.10 -1.83 1.73
N ALA A 14 1.21 -3.16 1.89
CA ALA A 14 0.22 -3.94 2.64
C ALA A 14 0.13 -3.52 4.12
N VAL A 15 1.27 -3.36 4.81
CA VAL A 15 1.29 -2.86 6.19
C VAL A 15 0.68 -1.47 6.29
N THR A 16 1.05 -0.58 5.37
CA THR A 16 0.54 0.79 5.30
C THR A 16 -0.98 0.80 5.16
N ASN A 17 -1.56 -0.06 4.31
CA ASN A 17 -3.01 -0.18 4.19
C ASN A 17 -3.67 -0.60 5.49
N ILE A 18 -3.16 -1.66 6.13
CA ILE A 18 -3.73 -2.18 7.37
C ILE A 18 -3.70 -1.10 8.46
N VAL A 19 -2.55 -0.44 8.65
CA VAL A 19 -2.40 0.65 9.63
C VAL A 19 -3.35 1.80 9.29
N SER A 20 -3.44 2.21 8.03
CA SER A 20 -4.30 3.32 7.60
C SER A 20 -5.78 3.03 7.83
N VAL A 21 -6.23 1.79 7.59
CA VAL A 21 -7.61 1.34 7.88
C VAL A 21 -7.89 1.38 9.38
N VAL A 22 -6.95 0.94 10.22
CA VAL A 22 -7.08 1.00 11.69
C VAL A 22 -7.12 2.45 12.17
N VAL A 23 -6.25 3.31 11.66
CA VAL A 23 -6.24 4.74 12.01
C VAL A 23 -7.54 5.41 11.56
N GLY A 24 -8.02 5.14 10.34
CA GLY A 24 -9.30 5.66 9.85
C GLY A 24 -10.48 5.26 10.72
N PHE A 25 -10.46 4.03 11.25
CA PHE A 25 -11.45 3.56 12.21
C PHE A 25 -11.38 4.34 13.54
N GLY A 26 -10.16 4.61 14.02
CA GLY A 26 -9.95 5.48 15.19
C GLY A 26 -10.48 6.90 14.98
N VAL A 27 -10.23 7.50 13.81
CA VAL A 27 -10.75 8.84 13.47
C VAL A 27 -12.28 8.86 13.44
N TYR A 28 -12.92 7.82 12.88
CA TYR A 28 -14.38 7.70 12.93
C TYR A 28 -14.92 7.78 14.37
N HIS A 29 -14.31 7.07 15.32
CA HIS A 29 -14.71 7.11 16.72
C HIS A 29 -14.57 8.49 17.37
N LEU A 30 -13.65 9.33 16.88
CA LEU A 30 -13.48 10.70 17.37
C LEU A 30 -14.51 11.67 16.78
N VAL A 31 -14.98 11.43 15.55
CA VAL A 31 -15.91 12.32 14.85
C VAL A 31 -17.37 12.02 15.21
N GLY A 32 -17.72 10.76 15.46
CA GLY A 32 -18.98 10.34 16.12
C GLY A 32 -20.31 10.58 15.38
N THR A 33 -20.35 11.35 14.30
CA THR A 33 -21.60 11.83 13.68
C THR A 33 -21.83 11.35 12.24
N ALA A 34 -20.79 10.91 11.54
CA ALA A 34 -20.87 10.41 10.17
C ALA A 34 -20.77 8.88 10.13
N GLY A 35 -21.35 8.24 9.10
CA GLY A 35 -21.25 6.79 8.93
C GLY A 35 -19.81 6.31 8.84
N GLN A 36 -19.49 5.19 9.50
CA GLN A 36 -18.11 4.67 9.62
C GLN A 36 -17.37 4.63 8.28
N ILE A 37 -17.97 4.06 7.24
CA ILE A 37 -17.35 3.94 5.92
C ILE A 37 -17.02 5.31 5.31
N ALA A 38 -17.92 6.30 5.49
CA ALA A 38 -17.77 7.63 4.93
C ALA A 38 -16.60 8.42 5.55
N VAL A 39 -16.19 8.08 6.77
CA VAL A 39 -15.02 8.69 7.43
C VAL A 39 -13.78 7.82 7.26
N GLN A 40 -13.90 6.53 7.57
CA GLN A 40 -12.77 5.61 7.62
C GLN A 40 -12.11 5.43 6.26
N VAL A 41 -12.88 5.24 5.18
CA VAL A 41 -12.31 4.93 3.86
C VAL A 41 -11.53 6.12 3.28
N PRO A 42 -12.06 7.36 3.25
CA PRO A 42 -11.29 8.50 2.76
C PRO A 42 -10.03 8.78 3.58
N VAL A 43 -10.12 8.68 4.90
CA VAL A 43 -8.96 8.88 5.79
C VAL A 43 -7.91 7.81 5.52
N ALA A 44 -8.31 6.54 5.46
CA ALA A 44 -7.39 5.44 5.19
C ALA A 44 -6.73 5.58 3.80
N ALA A 45 -7.50 5.95 2.77
CA ALA A 45 -6.96 6.14 1.42
C ALA A 45 -5.94 7.29 1.37
N ALA A 46 -6.24 8.42 2.00
CA ALA A 46 -5.34 9.57 2.08
C ALA A 46 -4.04 9.22 2.83
N LEU A 47 -4.14 8.50 3.95
CA LEU A 47 -2.99 8.04 4.71
C LEU A 47 -2.15 7.02 3.93
N THR A 48 -2.77 6.04 3.27
CA THR A 48 -2.07 5.09 2.41
C THR A 48 -1.25 5.81 1.33
N LEU A 49 -1.90 6.74 0.63
CA LEU A 49 -1.28 7.53 -0.43
C LEU A 49 -0.06 8.31 0.11
N ALA A 50 -0.26 9.09 1.17
CA ALA A 50 0.79 9.93 1.74
C ALA A 50 1.95 9.10 2.29
N ALA A 51 1.66 8.06 3.07
CA ALA A 51 2.67 7.21 3.69
C ALA A 51 3.50 6.46 2.64
N PHE A 52 2.87 5.94 1.58
CA PHE A 52 3.61 5.21 0.55
C PHE A 52 4.47 6.13 -0.33
N VAL A 53 4.02 7.37 -0.60
CA VAL A 53 4.85 8.38 -1.26
C VAL A 53 6.06 8.74 -0.40
N VAL A 54 5.85 8.99 0.90
CA VAL A 54 6.93 9.27 1.86
C VAL A 54 7.91 8.10 1.92
N TRP A 55 7.42 6.87 2.00
CA TRP A 55 8.25 5.66 1.94
C TRP A 55 9.10 5.61 0.67
N SER A 56 8.49 5.84 -0.50
CA SER A 56 9.19 5.80 -1.79
C SER A 56 10.32 6.84 -1.85
N LEU A 57 10.05 8.05 -1.37
CA LEU A 57 11.05 9.12 -1.25
C LEU A 57 12.16 8.77 -0.26
N PHE A 58 11.80 8.19 0.89
CA PHE A 58 12.74 7.75 1.91
C PHE A 58 13.69 6.67 1.39
N VAL A 59 13.15 5.65 0.72
CA VAL A 59 13.95 4.57 0.11
C VAL A 59 14.89 5.13 -0.95
N ARG A 60 14.41 6.04 -1.81
CA ARG A 60 15.23 6.72 -2.80
C ARG A 60 16.40 7.45 -2.15
N ARG A 61 16.13 8.23 -1.10
CA ARG A 61 17.13 9.03 -0.40
C ARG A 61 18.16 8.17 0.35
N LEU A 62 17.70 7.17 1.09
CA LEU A 62 18.55 6.36 1.98
C LEU A 62 19.33 5.29 1.22
N ALA A 63 18.65 4.56 0.32
CA ALA A 63 19.26 3.46 -0.42
C ALA A 63 19.92 3.91 -1.73
N ARG A 64 20.04 5.22 -1.98
CA ARG A 64 20.63 5.82 -3.20
C ARG A 64 20.07 5.16 -4.48
N ASP A 65 18.76 5.05 -4.57
CA ASP A 65 18.04 4.43 -5.70
C ASP A 65 18.32 2.94 -5.98
N ARG A 66 19.04 2.22 -5.11
CA ARG A 66 19.27 0.77 -5.26
C ARG A 66 18.00 -0.04 -5.03
N LEU A 67 17.15 0.42 -4.12
CA LEU A 67 15.90 -0.25 -3.73
C LEU A 67 14.64 0.42 -4.29
N SER A 68 14.75 1.54 -5.00
CA SER A 68 13.60 2.22 -5.65
C SER A 68 13.03 1.37 -6.78
N LEU A 69 11.70 1.35 -6.93
CA LEU A 69 11.03 0.75 -8.08
C LEU A 69 11.40 1.51 -9.36
N ARG A 70 11.73 0.80 -10.44
CA ARG A 70 12.32 1.43 -11.64
C ARG A 70 11.48 1.37 -12.90
N VAL A 71 10.72 0.30 -13.07
CA VAL A 71 9.97 0.02 -14.31
C VAL A 71 8.52 -0.29 -13.98
N ARG A 72 7.61 -0.02 -14.90
CA ARG A 72 6.15 -0.20 -14.70
C ARG A 72 5.78 -1.61 -14.21
N ASP A 73 6.48 -2.63 -14.70
CA ASP A 73 6.27 -4.01 -14.28
C ASP A 73 6.57 -4.24 -12.80
N GLU A 74 7.52 -3.51 -12.22
CA GLU A 74 7.80 -3.59 -10.78
C GLU A 74 6.66 -2.99 -9.95
N PHE A 75 5.99 -1.94 -10.45
CA PHE A 75 4.80 -1.38 -9.81
C PHE A 75 3.61 -2.33 -9.90
N ALA A 76 3.38 -2.93 -11.07
CA ALA A 76 2.32 -3.92 -11.26
C ALA A 76 2.54 -5.16 -10.36
N ALA A 77 3.78 -5.67 -10.30
CA ALA A 77 4.12 -6.77 -9.41
C ALA A 77 3.98 -6.39 -7.93
N THR A 78 4.40 -5.17 -7.54
CA THR A 78 4.23 -4.63 -6.18
C THR A 78 2.76 -4.53 -5.79
N TYR A 79 1.91 -4.08 -6.71
CA TYR A 79 0.46 -4.00 -6.55
C TYR A 79 -0.14 -5.39 -6.23
N LEU A 80 0.12 -6.38 -7.09
CA LEU A 80 -0.39 -7.73 -6.92
C LEU A 80 0.13 -8.36 -5.62
N LEU A 81 1.42 -8.17 -5.33
CA LEU A 81 2.03 -8.73 -4.14
C LEU A 81 1.48 -8.09 -2.85
N ALA A 82 1.18 -6.80 -2.83
CA ALA A 82 0.56 -6.15 -1.69
C ALA A 82 -0.83 -6.75 -1.37
N ILE A 83 -1.61 -7.12 -2.39
CA ILE A 83 -2.91 -7.79 -2.22
C ILE A 83 -2.73 -9.16 -1.54
N VAL A 84 -1.66 -9.89 -1.88
CA VAL A 84 -1.33 -11.20 -1.28
C VAL A 84 -0.80 -11.06 0.15
N TRP A 85 0.07 -10.07 0.41
CA TRP A 85 0.59 -9.81 1.74
C TRP A 85 -0.50 -9.46 2.75
N SER A 86 -1.55 -8.79 2.30
CA SER A 86 -2.59 -8.27 3.16
C SER A 86 -3.32 -9.32 3.99
N PRO A 87 -3.89 -10.42 3.44
CA PRO A 87 -4.43 -11.51 4.24
C PRO A 87 -3.35 -12.23 5.05
N LEU A 88 -2.12 -12.40 4.51
CA LEU A 88 -1.03 -13.05 5.23
C LEU A 88 -0.63 -12.31 6.51
N ILE A 89 -0.81 -10.99 6.55
CA ILE A 89 -0.53 -10.14 7.73
C ILE A 89 -1.79 -9.98 8.58
N PHE A 90 -2.92 -9.64 7.95
CA PHE A 90 -4.16 -9.31 8.64
C PHE A 90 -4.77 -10.51 9.37
N VAL A 91 -4.76 -11.70 8.78
CA VAL A 91 -5.39 -12.88 9.39
C VAL A 91 -4.69 -13.25 10.71
N PRO A 92 -3.35 -13.38 10.78
CA PRO A 92 -2.67 -13.61 12.05
C PRO A 92 -2.89 -12.50 13.07
N LEU A 93 -2.78 -11.22 12.65
CA LEU A 93 -3.00 -10.09 13.56
C LEU A 93 -4.42 -10.08 14.14
N HIS A 94 -5.42 -10.37 13.32
CA HIS A 94 -6.81 -10.47 13.76
C HIS A 94 -7.00 -11.61 14.76
N TYR A 95 -6.41 -12.78 14.48
CA TYR A 95 -6.49 -13.93 15.38
C TYR A 95 -5.88 -13.63 16.75
N ILE A 96 -4.68 -13.02 16.76
CA ILE A 96 -4.02 -12.60 18.01
C ILE A 96 -4.87 -11.59 18.78
N ALA A 97 -5.47 -10.62 18.09
CA ALA A 97 -6.24 -9.55 18.73
C ALA A 97 -7.65 -9.97 19.20
N ARG A 98 -8.28 -10.95 18.54
CA ARG A 98 -9.69 -11.31 18.77
C ARG A 98 -9.90 -12.74 19.29
N GLY A 99 -8.90 -13.61 19.19
CA GLY A 99 -8.97 -15.02 19.62
C GLY A 99 -9.64 -15.96 18.62
N TYR A 100 -10.00 -15.50 17.41
CA TYR A 100 -10.62 -16.32 16.37
C TYR A 100 -10.22 -15.86 14.96
N LEU A 101 -10.40 -16.73 13.96
CA LEU A 101 -10.07 -16.44 12.57
C LEU A 101 -11.05 -15.43 11.96
N THR A 102 -10.52 -14.44 11.25
CA THR A 102 -11.37 -13.47 10.54
C THR A 102 -12.25 -14.14 9.49
N SER A 103 -13.42 -13.54 9.22
CA SER A 103 -14.30 -14.00 8.14
C SER A 103 -13.72 -13.68 6.76
N PHE A 104 -14.16 -14.43 5.75
CA PHE A 104 -13.83 -14.15 4.35
C PHE A 104 -14.33 -12.77 3.90
N GLY A 105 -15.48 -12.32 4.43
CA GLY A 105 -16.03 -10.99 4.14
C GLY A 105 -15.09 -9.84 4.53
N ASN A 106 -14.35 -9.97 5.64
CA ASN A 106 -13.36 -8.96 6.04
C ASN A 106 -12.16 -8.91 5.08
N ILE A 107 -11.74 -10.07 4.55
CA ILE A 107 -10.66 -10.15 3.56
C ILE A 107 -11.10 -9.47 2.26
N VAL A 108 -12.32 -9.77 1.79
CA VAL A 108 -12.89 -9.12 0.60
C VAL A 108 -13.04 -7.62 0.81
N GLY A 109 -13.54 -7.18 1.96
CA GLY A 109 -13.64 -5.75 2.30
C GLY A 109 -12.29 -5.04 2.29
N MET A 110 -11.25 -5.69 2.79
CA MET A 110 -9.88 -5.18 2.72
C MET A 110 -9.40 -5.07 1.27
N TRP A 111 -9.61 -6.08 0.43
CA TRP A 111 -9.25 -6.01 -0.98
C TRP A 111 -10.00 -4.90 -1.73
N LEU A 112 -11.31 -4.75 -1.51
CA LEU A 112 -12.11 -3.69 -2.15
C LEU A 112 -11.58 -2.29 -1.82
N PHE A 113 -11.08 -2.07 -0.60
CA PHE A 113 -10.36 -0.84 -0.24
C PHE A 113 -8.99 -0.75 -0.93
N GLN A 114 -8.22 -1.83 -0.90
CA GLN A 114 -6.83 -1.85 -1.37
C GLN A 114 -6.68 -1.67 -2.87
N LEU A 115 -7.58 -2.22 -3.69
CA LEU A 115 -7.49 -2.10 -5.14
C LEU A 115 -7.35 -0.63 -5.59
N PRO A 116 -8.32 0.27 -5.29
CA PRO A 116 -8.18 1.68 -5.68
C PRO A 116 -7.08 2.41 -4.89
N ALA A 117 -6.92 2.15 -3.59
CA ALA A 117 -5.93 2.86 -2.76
C ALA A 117 -4.49 2.56 -3.20
N ASN A 118 -4.16 1.30 -3.49
CA ASN A 118 -2.84 0.90 -3.97
C ASN A 118 -2.54 1.48 -5.34
N LEU A 119 -3.54 1.49 -6.23
CA LEU A 119 -3.37 2.06 -7.56
C LEU A 119 -3.02 3.55 -7.48
N LEU A 120 -3.75 4.31 -6.66
CA LEU A 120 -3.47 5.73 -6.43
C LEU A 120 -2.10 5.96 -5.79
N ALA A 121 -1.76 5.18 -4.76
CA ALA A 121 -0.48 5.29 -4.06
C ALA A 121 0.73 5.01 -4.98
N LEU A 122 0.66 3.93 -5.77
CA LEU A 122 1.69 3.55 -6.71
C LEU A 122 1.81 4.55 -7.87
N PHE A 123 0.68 5.04 -8.38
CA PHE A 123 0.67 6.05 -9.43
C PHE A 123 1.29 7.37 -8.94
N ALA A 124 0.93 7.83 -7.74
CA ALA A 124 1.51 9.03 -7.16
C ALA A 124 3.02 8.86 -6.89
N ALA A 125 3.44 7.71 -6.38
CA ALA A 125 4.86 7.40 -6.20
C ALA A 125 5.61 7.42 -7.54
N MET A 126 5.03 6.84 -8.60
CA MET A 126 5.58 6.85 -9.96
C MET A 126 5.77 8.28 -10.48
N LYS A 127 4.76 9.15 -10.28
CA LYS A 127 4.83 10.58 -10.63
C LYS A 127 5.96 11.30 -9.89
N VAL A 128 6.00 11.14 -8.57
CA VAL A 128 6.99 11.80 -7.70
C VAL A 128 8.42 11.34 -8.02
N MET A 129 8.58 10.11 -8.50
CA MET A 129 9.88 9.59 -8.96
C MET A 129 10.24 9.98 -10.40
N GLY A 130 9.38 10.70 -11.12
CA GLY A 130 9.66 11.21 -12.46
C GLY A 130 9.59 10.16 -13.57
N MET A 131 8.81 9.08 -13.38
CA MET A 131 8.78 7.93 -14.28
C MET A 131 7.73 8.03 -15.41
N GLU A 132 7.05 9.16 -15.58
CA GLU A 132 5.99 9.31 -16.60
C GLU A 132 6.52 9.49 -18.03
N GLY A 133 7.78 9.89 -18.18
CA GLY A 133 8.44 10.06 -19.48
C GLY A 133 9.00 8.74 -20.01
N GLY A 134 8.19 7.98 -20.75
CA GLY A 134 8.68 6.93 -21.63
C GLY A 134 9.46 7.52 -22.80
N ALA A 135 10.70 7.94 -22.57
CA ALA A 135 11.69 8.16 -23.62
C ALA A 135 13.11 7.94 -23.07
N MET A 136 13.85 7.09 -23.79
CA MET A 136 15.31 6.91 -23.78
C MET A 136 15.92 6.18 -22.58
N ALA A 137 15.98 4.85 -22.67
CA ALA A 137 17.19 4.19 -23.14
C ALA A 137 16.91 2.69 -23.29
N ARG A 138 16.95 2.21 -24.53
CA ARG A 138 17.43 0.86 -24.77
C ARG A 138 18.90 0.89 -24.35
N GLU A 139 19.24 0.22 -23.27
CA GLU A 139 20.55 -0.42 -23.11
C GLU A 139 20.17 -1.91 -22.99
N SER A 140 20.27 -2.72 -24.05
CA SER A 140 21.53 -3.33 -24.49
C SER A 140 22.46 -3.56 -23.31
N ASP A 141 22.19 -4.63 -22.56
CA ASP A 141 23.14 -5.69 -22.24
C ASP A 141 22.36 -6.96 -21.85
#